data_AF-A0A6N7FE19-F1
#
_entry.id   AF-A0A6N7FE19-F1
#
_cell.length_a   1.000
_cell.length_b   1.000
_cell.length_c   1.000
_cell.angle_alpha   90.00
_cell.angle_beta   90.00
_cell.angle_gamma   90.00
#
_symmetry.space_group_name_H-M   'P 1'
#
loop_
_entity.id
_entity.type
_entity.pdbx_description
1 polymer ?
#
loop_
_entity_poly.entity_id
_entity_poly.type
_entity_poly.pdbx_seq_one_letter_code
_entity_poly.pdbx_strand_id
1 'polypeptide(L)' 'MRGIFIGPFRFWAIWIAVLGALYLAGGEQLHVTSFAWFLVLLVGLAAAGVLAVVFTTRRGERVTRDPIEPGGDG' A
#
# COMPACT_ATOMS: atom_id res chain seq x y z
N MET A 1 -16.69 -17.52 13.61
CA MET A 1 -16.38 -16.43 12.66
C MET A 1 -15.49 -15.36 13.31
N ARG A 2 -14.29 -15.72 13.82
CA ARG A 2 -13.37 -14.78 14.52
C ARG A 2 -11.93 -14.94 13.99
N GLY A 3 -11.75 -14.76 12.68
CA GLY A 3 -10.46 -14.93 12.01
C GLY A 3 -10.21 -13.94 10.88
N ILE A 4 -10.86 -12.77 10.93
CA ILE A 4 -10.54 -11.68 10.03
C ILE A 4 -9.24 -11.05 10.53
N PHE A 5 -8.15 -11.36 9.82
CA PHE A 5 -6.89 -10.69 9.99
C PHE A 5 -7.03 -9.29 9.40
N ILE A 6 -7.36 -8.31 10.25
CA ILE A 6 -7.19 -6.90 9.92
C ILE A 6 -5.73 -6.61 10.22
N GLY A 7 -4.94 -6.42 9.16
CA GLY A 7 -3.52 -6.06 9.29
C GLY A 7 -3.34 -4.81 10.17
N PRO A 8 -2.10 -4.53 10.61
CA PRO A 8 -1.82 -3.45 11.54
C PRO A 8 -2.53 -2.14 11.18
N PHE A 9 -3.22 -1.53 12.16
CA PHE A 9 -4.01 -0.30 11.98
C PHE A 9 -3.23 0.83 11.28
N ARG A 10 -1.90 0.83 11.42
CA ARG A 10 -0.97 1.76 10.78
C ARG A 10 -1.04 1.72 9.24
N PHE A 11 -1.30 0.56 8.64
CA PHE A 11 -1.43 0.43 7.19
C PHE A 11 -2.73 1.00 6.64
N TRP A 12 -3.73 1.24 7.49
CA TRP A 12 -4.93 1.96 7.08
C TRP A 12 -4.66 3.45 6.79
N ALA A 13 -3.63 4.03 7.42
CA ALA A 13 -3.20 5.40 7.08
C ALA A 13 -2.69 5.50 5.64
N ILE A 14 -2.03 4.45 5.13
CA ILE A 14 -1.59 4.39 3.73
C ILE A 14 -2.81 4.38 2.80
N TRP A 15 -3.85 3.62 3.14
CA TRP A 15 -5.10 3.61 2.39
C TRP A 15 -5.77 4.98 2.34
N ILE A 16 -5.84 5.69 3.47
CA ILE A 16 -6.41 7.04 3.52
C ILE A 16 -5.59 8.00 2.64
N ALA A 17 -4.27 7.93 2.71
CA ALA A 17 -3.39 8.75 1.88
C ALA A 17 -3.57 8.46 0.38
N VAL A 18 -3.66 7.18 0.01
CA VAL A 18 -3.90 6.75 -1.37
C VAL A 18 -5.25 7.24 -1.88
N LEU A 19 -6.30 7.07 -1.08
CA LEU A 19 -7.64 7.50 -1.43
C LEU A 19 -7.70 9.02 -1.64
N GLY A 20 -7.08 9.80 -0.75
CA GLY A 20 -7.01 11.25 -0.87
C GLY A 20 -6.29 11.70 -2.15
N ALA A 21 -5.14 11.09 -2.45
CA ALA A 21 -4.38 11.41 -3.65
C ALA A 21 -5.15 11.08 -4.94
N LEU A 22 -5.82 9.92 -5.00
CA LEU A 22 -6.61 9.52 -6.15
C LEU A 22 -7.89 10.34 -6.31
N TYR A 23 -8.53 10.74 -5.20
CA TYR A 23 -9.71 11.61 -5.23
C TYR A 23 -9.38 12.97 -5.85
N LEU A 24 -8.27 13.60 -5.41
CA LEU A 24 -7.80 14.86 -5.98
C LEU A 24 -7.42 14.72 -7.46
N ALA A 25 -6.69 13.65 -7.81
CA ALA A 25 -6.31 13.39 -9.20
C ALA A 25 -7.52 13.13 -10.12
N GLY A 26 -8.58 12.53 -9.57
CA GLY A 26 -9.86 12.32 -10.25
C GLY A 26 -10.63 13.63 -10.47
N GLY A 27 -10.64 14.53 -9.47
CA GLY A 27 -11.29 15.83 -9.56
C GLY A 27 -10.74 16.71 -10.69
N GLU A 28 -9.41 16.70 -10.87
CA GLU A 28 -8.71 17.39 -11.97
C GLU A 28 -8.73 16.61 -13.30
N GLN A 29 -9.36 15.43 -13.32
CA GLN A 29 -9.39 14.51 -14.45
C GLN A 29 -7.99 14.26 -15.05
N LEU A 30 -6.95 14.19 -14.21
CA LEU A 30 -5.56 14.07 -14.66
C LEU A 30 -5.33 12.85 -15.56
N HIS A 31 -6.12 11.79 -15.35
CA HIS A 31 -6.10 10.60 -16.19
C HIS A 31 -6.51 10.87 -17.65
N VAL A 32 -7.29 11.93 -17.92
CA VAL A 32 -7.70 12.36 -19.27
C VAL A 32 -6.86 13.53 -19.76
N THR A 33 -6.65 14.54 -18.91
CA THR A 33 -6.03 15.82 -19.29
C THR A 33 -4.51 15.75 -19.34
N SER A 34 -3.89 14.88 -18.54
CA SER A 34 -2.44 14.80 -18.38
C SER A 34 -2.01 13.40 -17.93
N PHE A 35 -2.22 12.42 -18.80
CA PHE A 35 -2.01 11.01 -18.50
C PHE A 35 -0.60 10.69 -17.99
N ALA A 36 0.44 11.34 -18.55
CA ALA A 36 1.82 11.14 -18.09
C ALA A 36 2.01 11.54 -16.62
N TRP A 37 1.45 12.68 -16.19
CA TRP A 37 1.50 13.13 -14.80
C TRP A 37 0.70 12.23 -13.88
N PHE A 38 -0.48 11.78 -14.32
CA PHE A 38 -1.27 10.80 -13.60
C PHE A 38 -0.48 9.49 -13.38
N LEU A 39 0.24 9.02 -14.40
CA LEU A 39 1.05 7.81 -14.32
C LEU A 39 2.22 7.95 -13.35
N VAL A 40 2.94 9.07 -13.40
CA VAL A 40 4.03 9.40 -12.45
C VAL A 40 3.50 9.43 -11.02
N LEU A 41 2.35 10.07 -10.80
CA LEU A 41 1.71 10.12 -9.49
C LEU A 41 1.34 8.72 -9.02
N LEU A 42 0.71 7.90 -9.86
CA LEU A 42 0.28 6.54 -9.52
C LEU A 42 1.47 5.63 -9.16
N VAL A 43 2.53 5.66 -9.97
CA VAL A 43 3.77 4.89 -9.71
C VAL A 43 4.46 5.39 -8.43
N GLY A 44 4.54 6.70 -8.24
CA GLY A 44 5.10 7.30 -7.03
C GLY A 44 4.33 6.89 -5.77
N LEU A 45 3.00 6.88 -5.83
CA LEU A 45 2.13 6.46 -4.74
C LEU A 45 2.31 4.98 -4.40
N ALA A 46 2.42 4.13 -5.42
CA ALA A 46 2.67 2.70 -5.26
C ALA A 46 4.05 2.45 -4.61
N ALA A 47 5.11 3.09 -5.14
CA ALA A 47 6.45 2.98 -4.59
C ALA A 47 6.51 3.49 -3.14
N ALA A 48 5.90 4.64 -2.85
CA ALA A 48 5.82 5.18 -1.49
C ALA A 48 5.08 4.24 -0.54
N GLY A 49 3.98 3.63 -0.98
CA GLY A 49 3.25 2.63 -0.20
C GLY A 49 4.11 1.41 0.12
N VAL A 50 4.82 0.86 -0.87
CA VAL A 50 5.74 -0.26 -0.67
C VAL A 50 6.87 0.12 0.30
N LEU A 51 7.53 1.25 0.09
CA LEU A 51 8.60 1.73 0.97
C LEU A 51 8.10 1.95 2.40
N ALA A 52 6.92 2.57 2.56
CA ALA A 52 6.32 2.76 3.86
C ALA A 52 6.14 1.41 4.57
N VAL A 53 5.57 0.41 3.91
CA VAL A 53 5.40 -0.95 4.47
C VAL A 53 6.75 -1.58 4.82
N VAL A 54 7.72 -1.55 3.91
CA VAL A 54 9.04 -2.16 4.10
C VAL A 54 9.78 -1.54 5.28
N PHE A 55 9.73 -0.21 5.43
CA PHE A 55 10.44 0.48 6.51
C PHE A 55 9.69 0.49 7.85
N THR A 56 8.36 0.37 7.86
CA THR A 56 7.59 0.35 9.13
C THR A 56 7.31 -1.04 9.66
N THR A 57 7.39 -2.08 8.84
CA THR A 57 7.26 -3.47 9.29
C THR A 57 8.50 -3.87 10.10
N ARG A 58 8.31 -4.30 11.36
CA ARG A 58 9.40 -4.89 12.14
C ARG A 58 9.67 -6.34 11.71
N ARG A 59 10.93 -6.77 11.80
CA ARG A 59 11.33 -8.18 11.60
C ARG A 59 10.55 -9.08 12.56
N GLY A 60 9.75 -10.00 12.02
CA GLY A 60 8.90 -10.92 12.80
C GLY A 60 7.44 -10.50 12.96
N GLU A 61 7.06 -9.30 12.49
CA GLU A 61 5.67 -8.85 12.48
C GLU A 61 4.90 -9.56 11.35
N ARG A 62 3.74 -10.17 11.67
CA ARG A 62 2.86 -10.77 10.68
C ARG A 62 2.23 -9.67 9.83
N VAL A 63 2.70 -9.51 8.60
CA VAL A 63 2.10 -8.62 7.59
C VAL A 63 1.03 -9.36 6.78
N THR A 64 1.24 -10.65 6.53
CA THR A 64 0.34 -11.55 5.82
C THR A 64 -0.38 -12.49 6.79
N ARG A 65 -1.53 -13.03 6.36
CA ARG A 65 -2.34 -13.96 7.16
C ARG A 65 -1.56 -15.23 7.53
N ASP A 66 -0.78 -15.75 6.59
CA ASP A 66 0.11 -16.89 6.83
C ASP A 66 1.53 -16.39 7.13
N PRO A 67 2.20 -16.97 8.16
CA PRO A 67 3.61 -16.71 8.42
C PRO A 67 4.43 -17.20 7.22
N ILE A 68 5.39 -16.39 6.77
CA ILE A 68 6.39 -16.85 5.81
C ILE A 68 7.29 -17.82 6.58
N GLU A 69 7.18 -19.10 6.29
CA GLU A 69 8.04 -20.14 6.86
C GLU A 69 9.50 -19.86 6.46
N PRO A 70 10.44 -19.80 7.41
CA PRO A 70 11.85 -19.64 7.10
C PRO A 70 12.41 -20.99 6.62
N GLY A 71 12.37 -21.22 5.31
CA GLY A 71 13.02 -22.37 4.67
C GLY A 71 12.09 -23.57 4.47
N GLY A 72 11.95 -23.98 3.21
CA GLY A 72 11.81 -25.39 2.89
C GLY A 72 13.22 -25.96 2.88
N ASP A 73 13.48 -26.90 3.79
CA ASP A 73 14.78 -27.51 4.00
C ASP A 73 15.11 -28.50 2.88
N GLY A 74 16.35 -28.41 2.39
CA GLY A 74 17.06 -29.41 1.61
C GLY A 74 18.54 -29.12 1.70
#